data_AF-A0A396HWX4-F1
#
_entry.id   AF-A0A396HWX4-F1
#
_cell.length_a   1.000
_cell.length_b   1.000
_cell.length_c   1.000
_cell.angle_alpha   90.00
_cell.angle_beta   90.00
_cell.angle_gamma   90.00
#
_symmetry.space_group_name_H-M   'P 1'
#
loop_
_entity.id
_entity.type
_entity.pdbx_description
1 polymer ?
#
loop_
_entity_poly.entity_id
_entity_poly.type
_entity_poly.pdbx_seq_one_letter_code
_entity_poly.pdbx_strand_id
1 'polypeptide(L)'
;MLAFETGIHDTIGIDLVIKGIVDGCKQSDCALLGGERCLVYTKKVPDIVSKGGEKGIAHITGGGFTDNIPRVFPEGFGASICKDSWEMPAVFKWLQEAGKIEDSEMMRTFNMGIGIVLVVTPEAANRILENGSDTDKAYRIGEVISGKGVTYC
;
A
#
# COMPACT_ATOMS: atom_id res chain seq x y z
N MET A 1 -0.54 -2.06 12.58
CA MET A 1 -0.85 -2.36 11.16
C MET A 1 0.43 -2.72 10.44
N LEU A 2 0.36 -3.67 9.52
CA LEU A 2 1.47 -4.09 8.67
C LEU A 2 1.17 -3.79 7.21
N ALA A 3 2.19 -3.45 6.44
CA ALA A 3 2.11 -3.24 4.99
C ALA A 3 3.08 -4.14 4.25
N PHE A 4 2.71 -4.56 3.05
CA PHE A 4 3.52 -5.40 2.18
C PHE A 4 3.69 -4.71 0.82
N GLU A 5 4.91 -4.77 0.30
CA GLU A 5 5.23 -4.16 -0.99
C GLU A 5 4.43 -4.78 -2.14
N THR A 6 4.23 -3.99 -3.20
CA THR A 6 3.64 -4.46 -4.47
C THR A 6 4.55 -5.40 -5.26
N GLY A 7 5.80 -5.62 -4.84
CA GLY A 7 6.71 -6.58 -5.47
C GLY A 7 7.09 -6.21 -6.90
N ILE A 8 7.94 -5.20 -7.06
CA ILE A 8 8.70 -4.95 -8.30
C ILE A 8 10.17 -5.25 -7.98
N HIS A 9 10.51 -6.52 -7.78
CA HIS A 9 11.90 -6.95 -7.81
C HIS A 9 12.25 -7.31 -9.26
N ASP A 10 12.50 -6.28 -10.08
CA ASP A 10 13.46 -6.27 -11.20
C ASP A 10 13.21 -5.06 -12.13
N THR A 11 14.18 -4.15 -12.17
CA THR A 11 14.27 -2.98 -13.05
C THR A 11 14.54 -3.36 -14.52
N ILE A 12 13.56 -3.99 -15.18
CA ILE A 12 13.53 -4.09 -16.65
C ILE A 12 12.12 -3.68 -17.11
N GLY A 13 12.01 -2.45 -17.64
CA GLY A 13 10.80 -2.01 -18.33
C GLY A 13 10.17 -0.70 -17.87
N ILE A 14 10.85 0.11 -17.06
CA ILE A 14 10.27 1.39 -16.58
C ILE A 14 9.84 2.30 -17.74
N ASP A 15 10.58 2.30 -18.86
CA ASP A 15 10.22 3.06 -20.07
C ASP A 15 8.95 2.52 -20.76
N LEU A 16 8.77 1.19 -20.77
CA LEU A 16 7.59 0.57 -21.39
C LEU A 16 6.34 0.78 -20.53
N VAL A 17 6.50 0.75 -19.21
CA VAL A 17 5.44 0.98 -18.22
C VAL A 17 5.03 2.45 -18.22
N ILE A 18 5.98 3.40 -18.22
CA ILE A 18 5.69 4.83 -18.35
C ILE A 18 4.99 5.12 -19.68
N LYS A 19 5.45 4.55 -20.79
CA LYS A 19 4.81 4.74 -22.10
C LYS A 19 3.40 4.15 -22.14
N GLY A 20 3.21 2.94 -21.62
CA GLY A 20 1.89 2.31 -21.53
C GLY A 20 0.92 3.09 -20.64
N ILE A 21 1.41 3.69 -19.56
CA ILE A 21 0.63 4.55 -18.67
C ILE A 21 0.29 5.87 -19.35
N VAL A 22 1.25 6.54 -20.00
CA VAL A 22 0.99 7.79 -20.75
C VAL A 22 0.00 7.56 -21.89
N ASP A 23 0.13 6.45 -22.62
CA ASP A 23 -0.78 6.11 -23.73
C ASP A 23 -2.16 5.68 -23.22
N GLY A 24 -2.23 4.97 -22.09
CA GLY A 24 -3.48 4.66 -21.39
C GLY A 24 -4.20 5.91 -20.88
N CYS A 25 -3.48 6.85 -20.25
CA CYS A 25 -4.02 8.12 -19.77
C CYS A 25 -4.61 8.98 -20.89
N LYS A 26 -3.96 9.01 -22.06
CA LYS A 26 -4.46 9.74 -23.25
C LYS A 26 -5.74 9.12 -23.83
N GLN A 27 -5.90 7.81 -23.73
CA GLN A 27 -7.06 7.10 -24.29
C GLN A 27 -8.27 7.06 -23.35
N SER A 28 -8.04 7.19 -22.05
CA SER A 28 -9.09 7.06 -21.02
C SER A 28 -9.50 8.37 -20.34
N ASP A 29 -8.88 9.50 -20.74
CA ASP A 29 -9.07 10.83 -20.12
C ASP A 29 -8.95 10.77 -18.57
N CYS A 30 -8.05 9.91 -18.08
CA CYS A 30 -7.91 9.57 -16.68
C CYS A 30 -6.44 9.33 -16.30
N ALA A 31 -6.00 9.91 -15.19
CA ALA A 31 -4.65 9.75 -14.66
C ALA A 31 -4.51 8.39 -13.95
N LEU A 32 -3.80 7.44 -14.54
CA LEU A 32 -3.59 6.09 -13.99
C LEU A 32 -2.14 5.63 -14.17
N LEU A 33 -1.36 5.57 -13.09
CA LEU A 33 -0.30 4.57 -12.95
C LEU A 33 -0.93 3.35 -12.26
N GLY A 34 -1.36 2.38 -13.05
CA GLY A 34 -2.00 1.15 -12.56
C GLY A 34 -1.78 0.02 -13.55
N GLY A 35 -0.51 -0.30 -13.81
CA GLY A 35 -0.09 -1.30 -14.78
C GLY A 35 1.03 -2.18 -14.23
N GLU A 36 0.78 -2.90 -13.14
CA GLU A 36 1.70 -3.93 -12.68
C GLU A 36 0.95 -5.03 -11.90
N ARG A 37 1.45 -6.26 -12.09
CA ARG A 37 0.85 -7.56 -11.73
C ARG A 37 0.16 -7.53 -10.36
N CYS A 38 -1.17 -7.71 -10.32
CA CYS A 38 -1.89 -7.96 -9.07
C CYS A 38 -1.31 -9.23 -8.46
N LEU A 39 -0.45 -9.10 -7.44
CA LEU A 39 -0.03 -10.23 -6.63
C LEU A 39 -1.32 -10.82 -6.05
N VAL A 40 -1.65 -12.02 -6.49
CA VAL A 40 -2.72 -12.77 -5.89
C VAL A 40 -2.14 -13.29 -4.57
N TYR A 41 -2.35 -12.55 -3.48
CA TYR A 41 -1.83 -12.83 -2.13
C TYR A 41 -2.40 -14.12 -1.48
N THR A 42 -2.96 -15.02 -2.29
CA THR A 42 -3.67 -16.24 -1.87
C THR A 42 -2.79 -17.28 -1.20
N LYS A 43 -1.45 -17.14 -1.23
CA LYS A 43 -0.55 -18.10 -0.55
C LYS A 43 -0.21 -17.70 0.89
N LYS A 44 -0.04 -16.41 1.20
CA LYS A 44 0.41 -15.96 2.55
C LYS A 44 -0.70 -15.41 3.43
N VAL A 45 -1.73 -14.80 2.83
CA VAL A 45 -2.89 -14.31 3.60
C VAL A 45 -3.56 -15.46 4.37
N PRO A 46 -3.79 -16.66 3.79
CA PRO A 46 -4.38 -17.78 4.54
C PRO A 46 -3.52 -18.29 5.70
N ASP A 47 -2.18 -18.24 5.61
CA ASP A 47 -1.28 -18.68 6.69
C ASP A 47 -1.26 -17.71 7.87
N ILE A 48 -1.43 -16.41 7.60
CA ILE A 48 -1.59 -15.38 8.63
C ILE A 48 -2.99 -15.48 9.24
N VAL A 49 -4.02 -15.68 8.41
CA VAL A 49 -5.43 -15.84 8.79
C VAL A 49 -5.65 -17.08 9.66
N SER A 50 -5.08 -18.22 9.26
CA SER A 50 -5.27 -19.50 9.94
C SER A 50 -4.63 -19.57 11.32
N LYS A 51 -3.67 -18.69 11.63
CA LYS A 51 -2.98 -18.62 12.92
C LYS A 51 -3.63 -17.66 13.93
N GLY A 52 -4.70 -16.97 13.52
CA GLY A 52 -5.43 -16.01 14.33
C GLY A 52 -4.62 -14.74 14.61
N GLY A 53 -5.15 -13.59 14.21
CA GLY A 53 -4.59 -12.30 14.60
C GLY A 53 -4.94 -11.14 13.67
N GLU A 54 -5.44 -11.44 12.48
CA GLU A 54 -5.98 -10.48 11.52
C GLU A 54 -7.39 -10.02 11.90
N LYS A 55 -7.58 -8.71 11.80
CA LYS A 55 -8.83 -8.02 12.05
C LYS A 55 -9.35 -7.30 10.81
N GLY A 56 -8.54 -7.22 9.75
CA GLY A 56 -8.89 -6.59 8.48
C GLY A 56 -7.75 -6.64 7.46
N ILE A 57 -8.11 -6.59 6.18
CA ILE A 57 -7.17 -6.60 5.05
C ILE A 57 -7.62 -5.53 4.04
N ALA A 58 -6.76 -4.56 3.76
CA ALA A 58 -7.01 -3.54 2.77
C ALA A 58 -6.06 -3.73 1.58
N HIS A 59 -6.63 -3.86 0.39
CA HIS A 59 -5.89 -3.82 -0.87
C HIS A 59 -5.79 -2.36 -1.33
N ILE A 60 -4.56 -1.86 -1.51
CA ILE A 60 -4.31 -0.46 -1.83
C ILE A 60 -4.28 -0.30 -3.35
N THR A 61 -5.35 0.29 -3.89
CA THR A 61 -5.55 0.52 -5.33
C THR A 61 -5.88 2.00 -5.57
N GLY A 62 -6.69 2.34 -6.58
CA GLY A 62 -7.20 3.71 -6.72
C GLY A 62 -7.89 4.18 -5.44
N GLY A 63 -7.65 5.43 -5.04
CA GLY A 63 -8.05 5.94 -3.72
C GLY A 63 -7.00 5.74 -2.62
N GLY A 64 -5.90 5.03 -2.92
CA GLY A 64 -4.70 4.96 -2.09
C GLY A 64 -4.97 4.52 -0.66
N PHE A 65 -4.24 5.08 0.30
CA PHE A 65 -4.39 4.76 1.72
C PHE A 65 -5.68 5.36 2.28
N THR A 66 -5.98 6.60 1.89
CA THR A 66 -7.07 7.41 2.44
C THR A 66 -8.42 6.74 2.24
N ASP A 67 -8.66 6.17 1.06
CA ASP A 67 -9.97 5.61 0.73
C ASP A 67 -10.06 4.10 1.01
N ASN A 68 -8.96 3.36 0.91
CA ASN A 68 -9.00 1.90 1.00
C ASN A 68 -8.90 1.39 2.45
N ILE A 69 -8.05 2.00 3.29
CA ILE A 69 -7.83 1.51 4.67
C ILE A 69 -9.06 1.67 5.56
N PRO A 70 -9.80 2.81 5.57
CA PRO A 70 -10.96 2.95 6.45
C PRO A 70 -12.08 1.93 6.21
N ARG A 71 -12.15 1.32 5.02
CA ARG A 71 -13.22 0.36 4.66
C ARG A 71 -13.19 -0.93 5.46
N VAL A 72 -12.05 -1.25 6.08
CA VAL A 72 -11.90 -2.47 6.90
C VAL A 72 -12.21 -2.24 8.38
N PHE A 73 -12.43 -0.99 8.79
CA PHE A 73 -12.69 -0.65 10.18
C PHE A 73 -14.19 -0.58 10.50
N PRO A 74 -14.59 -1.01 11.70
CA PRO A 74 -15.92 -0.67 12.23
C PRO A 74 -16.08 0.84 12.42
N GLU A 75 -17.32 1.30 12.59
CA GLU A 75 -17.57 2.69 12.91
C GLU A 75 -16.84 3.13 14.20
N GLY A 76 -16.29 4.35 14.18
CA GLY A 76 -15.55 4.92 15.30
C GLY A 76 -14.07 4.55 15.35
N PHE A 77 -13.57 3.80 14.36
CA PHE A 77 -12.15 3.51 14.20
C PHE A 77 -11.58 4.09 12.90
N GLY A 78 -10.30 4.47 12.97
CA GLY A 78 -9.49 4.96 11.87
C GLY A 78 -8.06 4.44 11.94
N ALA A 79 -7.20 4.99 11.09
CA ALA A 79 -5.79 4.62 11.02
C ALA A 79 -4.90 5.84 11.20
N SER A 80 -3.83 5.69 12.01
CA SER A 80 -2.67 6.57 11.94
C SER A 80 -1.58 5.87 11.14
N ILE A 81 -1.12 6.48 10.06
CA ILE A 81 -0.14 5.93 9.12
C ILE A 81 1.09 6.81 9.15
N CYS A 82 2.27 6.25 9.43
CA CYS A 82 3.52 7.00 9.42
C CYS A 82 4.24 6.84 8.09
N LYS A 83 4.35 7.92 7.31
CA LYS A 83 4.87 7.90 5.93
C LYS A 83 6.31 7.41 5.82
N ASP A 84 7.11 7.67 6.85
CA ASP A 84 8.54 7.31 6.85
C ASP A 84 8.80 5.87 7.34
N SER A 85 7.78 5.03 7.40
CA SER A 85 7.88 3.67 7.94
C SER A 85 8.15 2.58 6.88
N TRP A 86 8.16 2.94 5.60
CA TRP A 86 8.57 2.06 4.51
C TRP A 86 9.42 2.81 3.49
N GLU A 87 10.11 2.05 2.65
CA GLU A 87 10.91 2.60 1.56
C GLU A 87 10.00 2.91 0.36
N MET A 88 9.73 4.20 0.13
CA MET A 88 8.93 4.61 -1.03
C MET A 88 9.72 4.40 -2.33
N PRO A 89 9.16 3.68 -3.34
CA PRO A 89 9.83 3.48 -4.61
C PRO A 89 10.16 4.80 -5.32
N ALA A 90 11.35 4.88 -5.91
CA ALA A 90 11.88 6.10 -6.54
C ALA A 90 10.96 6.68 -7.63
N VAL A 91 10.18 5.84 -8.31
CA VAL A 91 9.20 6.27 -9.32
C VAL A 91 8.14 7.22 -8.74
N PHE A 92 7.68 6.99 -7.51
CA PHE A 92 6.68 7.86 -6.87
C PHE A 92 7.29 9.17 -6.41
N LYS A 93 8.54 9.13 -5.91
CA LYS A 93 9.27 10.36 -5.56
C LYS A 93 9.47 11.24 -6.79
N TRP A 94 9.94 10.64 -7.88
CA TRP A 94 10.11 11.35 -9.15
C TRP A 94 8.78 11.90 -9.66
N LEU A 95 7.70 11.11 -9.63
CA LEU A 95 6.38 11.53 -10.06
C LEU A 95 5.87 12.73 -9.26
N GLN A 96 6.05 12.69 -7.93
CA GLN A 96 5.65 13.75 -7.04
C GLN A 96 6.37 15.06 -7.36
N GLU A 97 7.70 14.99 -7.52
CA GLU A 97 8.55 16.14 -7.82
C GLU A 97 8.24 16.71 -9.22
N ALA A 98 8.14 15.84 -10.24
CA ALA A 98 7.88 16.24 -11.62
C ALA A 98 6.47 16.81 -11.81
N GLY A 99 5.47 16.23 -11.12
CA GLY A 99 4.07 16.66 -11.18
C GLY A 99 3.72 17.78 -10.20
N LYS A 100 4.61 18.15 -9.27
CA LYS A 100 4.34 19.06 -8.15
C LYS A 100 3.09 18.65 -7.36
N ILE A 101 3.00 17.35 -7.04
CA ILE A 101 1.84 16.76 -6.39
C ILE A 101 1.98 16.87 -4.88
N GLU A 102 0.94 17.38 -4.22
CA GLU A 102 0.87 17.43 -2.76
C GLU A 102 0.92 16.03 -2.14
N ASP A 103 1.57 15.88 -0.98
CA ASP A 103 1.66 14.61 -0.24
C ASP A 103 0.30 13.94 -0.06
N SER A 104 -0.71 14.73 0.30
CA SER A 104 -2.08 14.24 0.52
C SER A 104 -2.70 13.64 -0.74
N GLU A 105 -2.43 14.22 -1.90
CA GLU A 105 -2.93 13.72 -3.18
C GLU A 105 -2.13 12.50 -3.65
N MET A 106 -0.83 12.44 -3.36
CA MET A 106 -0.03 11.24 -3.57
C MET A 106 -0.62 10.05 -2.80
N MET A 107 -0.89 10.23 -1.51
CA MET A 107 -1.42 9.19 -0.62
C MET A 107 -2.86 8.77 -0.94
N ARG A 108 -3.66 9.68 -1.53
CA ARG A 108 -5.04 9.42 -1.96
C ARG A 108 -5.11 8.78 -3.34
N THR A 109 -4.11 8.98 -4.20
CA THR A 109 -4.18 8.52 -5.59
C THR A 109 -3.39 7.24 -5.81
N PHE A 110 -2.21 7.15 -5.20
CA PHE A 110 -1.26 6.07 -5.46
C PHE A 110 -1.11 5.14 -4.26
N ASN A 111 -0.55 3.97 -4.53
CA ASN A 111 -0.28 2.95 -3.52
C ASN A 111 1.06 3.17 -2.78
N MET A 112 1.88 4.10 -3.26
CA MET A 112 3.16 4.51 -2.65
C MET A 112 4.15 3.34 -2.42
N GLY A 113 4.02 2.26 -3.20
CA GLY A 113 4.82 1.04 -3.08
C GLY A 113 4.21 -0.05 -2.20
N ILE A 114 3.07 0.19 -1.56
CA ILE A 114 2.38 -0.77 -0.70
C ILE A 114 1.18 -1.36 -1.42
N GLY A 115 1.14 -2.68 -1.59
CA GLY A 115 0.02 -3.35 -2.25
C GLY A 115 -1.08 -3.77 -1.27
N ILE A 116 -0.68 -4.28 -0.10
CA ILE A 116 -1.61 -4.73 0.93
C ILE A 116 -1.26 -4.15 2.29
N VAL A 117 -2.30 -3.82 3.04
CA VAL A 117 -2.23 -3.53 4.47
C VAL A 117 -3.01 -4.57 5.26
N LEU A 118 -2.35 -5.18 6.24
CA LEU A 118 -2.96 -6.07 7.22
C LEU A 118 -3.16 -5.33 8.55
N VAL A 119 -4.39 -5.38 9.06
CA VAL A 119 -4.72 -4.96 10.41
C VAL A 119 -4.62 -6.20 11.29
N VAL A 120 -3.60 -6.24 12.15
CA VAL A 120 -3.32 -7.39 13.02
C VAL A 120 -3.07 -6.96 14.45
N THR A 121 -3.13 -7.89 15.41
CA THR A 121 -2.68 -7.63 16.78
C THR A 121 -1.17 -7.33 16.84
N PRO A 122 -0.68 -6.61 17.87
CA PRO A 122 0.74 -6.35 18.03
C PRO A 122 1.61 -7.62 18.03
N GLU A 123 1.12 -8.70 18.63
CA GLU A 123 1.84 -9.98 18.72
C GLU A 123 1.95 -10.64 17.35
N ALA A 124 0.85 -10.63 16.57
CA ALA A 124 0.87 -11.11 15.20
C ALA A 124 1.79 -10.26 14.32
N ALA A 125 1.81 -8.93 14.51
CA ALA A 125 2.71 -8.04 13.80
C ALA A 125 4.18 -8.39 14.05
N ASN A 126 4.56 -8.60 15.32
CA ASN A 126 5.93 -8.99 15.67
C ASN A 126 6.30 -10.33 15.03
N ARG A 127 5.44 -11.34 15.14
CA ARG A 127 5.70 -12.67 14.53
C ARG A 127 5.88 -12.59 13.02
N ILE A 128 5.08 -11.79 12.33
CA ILE A 128 5.17 -11.65 10.87
C ILE A 128 6.49 -10.98 10.47
N LEU A 129 6.90 -9.93 11.20
CA LEU A 129 8.16 -9.23 10.93
C LEU A 129 9.38 -10.10 11.23
N GLU A 130 9.35 -10.88 12.33
CA GLU A 130 10.43 -11.80 12.70
C GLU A 130 10.61 -12.96 11.70
N ASN A 131 9.51 -13.43 11.10
CA ASN A 131 9.52 -14.53 10.12
C ASN A 131 9.51 -14.04 8.66
N GLY A 132 9.73 -12.74 8.43
CA GLY A 132 9.77 -12.14 7.11
C GLY A 132 10.94 -12.68 6.28
N SER A 133 10.76 -12.72 4.96
CA SER A 133 11.83 -12.98 4.00
C SER A 133 12.12 -11.74 3.18
N ASP A 134 13.33 -11.61 2.63
CA ASP A 134 13.72 -10.48 1.77
C ASP A 134 12.80 -10.32 0.54
N THR A 135 12.20 -11.42 0.09
CA THR A 135 11.28 -11.45 -1.05
C THR A 135 9.89 -10.88 -0.76
N ASP A 136 9.50 -10.78 0.51
CA ASP A 136 8.16 -10.38 0.94
C ASP A 136 8.26 -9.38 2.10
N LYS A 137 8.95 -8.28 1.80
CA LYS A 137 9.27 -7.22 2.75
C LYS A 137 7.97 -6.65 3.34
N ALA A 138 7.90 -6.69 4.67
CA ALA A 138 6.76 -6.21 5.45
C ALA A 138 7.21 -5.07 6.37
N TYR A 139 6.37 -4.05 6.49
CA TYR A 139 6.65 -2.86 7.29
C TYR A 139 5.57 -2.67 8.34
N ARG A 140 5.95 -2.24 9.54
CA ARG A 140 4.98 -1.70 10.49
C ARG A 140 4.69 -0.25 10.11
N ILE A 141 3.52 0.00 9.55
CA ILE A 141 3.20 1.31 8.98
C ILE A 141 2.36 2.22 9.87
N GLY A 142 1.91 1.73 11.02
CA GLY A 142 1.13 2.53 11.96
C GLY A 142 0.17 1.70 12.80
N GLU A 143 -0.85 2.37 13.33
CA GLU A 143 -1.78 1.82 14.30
C GLU A 143 -3.25 2.19 14.05
N VAL A 144 -4.15 1.38 14.60
CA VAL A 144 -5.59 1.66 14.60
C VAL A 144 -5.86 2.63 15.73
N ILE A 145 -6.58 3.70 15.44
CA ILE A 145 -6.91 4.76 16.40
C ILE A 145 -8.43 4.91 16.53
N SER A 146 -8.89 5.50 17.64
CA SER A 146 -10.26 6.00 17.75
C SER A 146 -10.45 7.20 16.82
N GLY A 147 -11.53 7.22 16.04
CA GLY A 147 -11.81 8.28 15.08
C GLY A 147 -12.40 7.78 13.78
N LYS A 148 -12.32 8.58 12.72
CA LYS A 148 -12.73 8.17 11.36
C LYS A 148 -11.65 8.56 10.36
N GLY A 149 -11.47 7.72 9.34
CA GLY A 149 -10.54 7.99 8.24
C GLY A 149 -9.09 7.67 8.56
N VAL A 150 -8.19 8.32 7.84
CA VAL A 150 -6.73 8.15 7.96
C VAL A 150 -6.08 9.46 8.36
N THR A 151 -5.21 9.42 9.37
CA THR A 151 -4.30 10.51 9.72
C THR A 151 -2.87 10.12 9.37
N TYR A 152 -2.08 11.08 8.90
CA TYR A 152 -0.70 10.84 8.50
C TYR A 152 0.27 11.45 9.53
N CYS A 153 1.07 10.58 10.15
CA CYS A 153 2.42 10.89 10.59
C CYS A 153 3.38 10.63 9.41
#